data_AF-B3GQR4-F1
#
_entry.id   AF-B3GQR4-F1
#
_cell.length_a   1.000
_cell.length_b   1.000
_cell.length_c   1.000
_cell.angle_alpha   90.00
_cell.angle_beta   90.00
_cell.angle_gamma   90.00
#
_symmetry.space_group_name_H-M   'P 1'
#
loop_
_entity.id
_entity.type
_entity.pdbx_description
1 polymer ?
#
loop_
_entity_poly.entity_id
_entity_poly.type
_entity_poly.pdbx_seq_one_letter_code
_entity_poly.pdbx_strand_id
1 'polypeptide(L)'
;PFGQVPALQDGDLYLWESRAICKYVSRKNKPELLKQGDLKESTMVDVWMEVEANQYTSAMDPILFECLIRPMLGGTTDQKAVEGNLEKLKKVLEVYEARLTKCKYLAGDFISLADLNHVSVTLCLFATPHASALDAYPHVKAWWAGLMARPSVQKVAALMKPSA
;
A
#
# COMPACT_ATOMS: atom_id res chain seq x y z
N PRO A 1 18.14 -1.02 14.84
CA PRO A 1 18.96 0.13 15.29
C PRO A 1 18.13 1.39 15.62
N PHE A 2 17.09 1.69 14.84
CA PHE A 2 16.23 2.87 15.04
C PHE A 2 15.07 2.68 16.02
N GLY A 3 14.98 1.53 16.71
CA GLY A 3 13.92 1.27 17.69
C GLY A 3 12.51 1.17 17.09
N GLN A 4 12.39 0.79 15.81
CA GLN A 4 11.13 0.72 15.06
C GLN A 4 10.81 -0.71 14.62
N VAL A 5 9.51 -0.96 14.39
CA VAL A 5 8.98 -2.15 13.74
C VAL A 5 8.53 -1.80 12.31
N PRO A 6 8.56 -2.75 11.35
CA PRO A 6 8.93 -4.16 11.49
C PRO A 6 10.45 -4.42 11.41
N ALA A 7 10.85 -5.58 11.95
CA ALA A 7 12.16 -6.19 11.73
C ALA A 7 11.98 -7.67 11.33
N LEU A 8 12.84 -8.17 10.46
CA LEU A 8 12.88 -9.57 10.05
C LEU A 8 14.28 -10.14 10.33
N GLN A 9 14.34 -11.31 10.95
CA GLN A 9 15.57 -12.09 11.10
C GLN A 9 15.47 -13.37 10.26
N ASP A 10 16.51 -13.65 9.47
CA ASP A 10 16.64 -14.87 8.66
C ASP A 10 18.06 -15.43 8.85
N GLY A 11 18.21 -16.34 9.82
CA GLY A 11 19.52 -16.78 10.31
C GLY A 11 20.28 -15.61 10.97
N ASP A 12 21.48 -15.33 10.48
CA ASP A 12 22.33 -14.22 10.93
C ASP A 12 22.02 -12.87 10.24
N LEU A 13 21.10 -12.88 9.26
CA LEU A 13 20.70 -11.66 8.56
C LEU A 13 19.58 -10.95 9.32
N TYR A 14 19.83 -9.70 9.70
CA TYR A 14 18.84 -8.82 10.33
C TYR A 14 18.44 -7.69 9.38
N LEU A 15 17.14 -7.57 9.11
CA LEU A 15 16.57 -6.59 8.19
C LEU A 15 15.57 -5.69 8.91
N TRP A 16 15.56 -4.43 8.53
CA TRP A 16 14.61 -3.40 8.93
C TRP A 16 14.15 -2.64 7.67
N GLU A 17 13.24 -1.68 7.85
CA GLU A 17 12.45 -1.05 6.78
C GLU A 17 11.49 -2.02 6.10
N SER A 18 10.19 -1.77 6.25
CA SER A 18 9.12 -2.64 5.73
C SER A 18 9.30 -2.95 4.24
N ARG A 19 9.60 -1.95 3.41
CA ARG A 19 9.79 -2.11 1.96
C ARG A 19 11.06 -2.88 1.61
N ALA A 20 12.14 -2.75 2.39
CA ALA A 20 13.36 -3.52 2.18
C ALA A 20 13.16 -5.00 2.55
N ILE A 21 12.47 -5.26 3.67
CA ILE A 21 12.03 -6.61 4.08
C ILE A 21 11.16 -7.23 2.99
N CYS A 22 10.16 -6.50 2.47
CA CYS A 22 9.30 -6.95 1.37
C CYS A 22 10.11 -7.30 0.11
N LYS A 23 11.10 -6.47 -0.28
CA LYS A 23 12.01 -6.78 -1.40
C LYS A 23 12.81 -8.06 -1.13
N TYR A 24 13.36 -8.23 0.07
CA TYR A 24 14.12 -9.43 0.44
C TYR A 24 13.28 -10.71 0.32
N VAL A 25 12.10 -10.72 0.95
CA VAL A 25 11.18 -11.87 0.92
C VAL A 25 10.77 -12.19 -0.53
N SER A 26 10.56 -11.16 -1.35
CA SER A 26 10.25 -11.33 -2.77
C SER A 26 11.43 -11.93 -3.54
N ARG A 27 12.66 -11.42 -3.37
CA ARG A 27 13.87 -12.00 -4.01
C ARG A 27 14.06 -13.46 -3.63
N LYS A 28 13.85 -13.80 -2.36
CA LYS A 28 14.07 -15.15 -1.83
C LYS A 28 13.03 -16.16 -2.31
N ASN A 29 11.75 -15.76 -2.39
CA ASN A 29 10.64 -16.72 -2.55
C ASN A 29 9.84 -16.56 -3.85
N LYS A 30 9.83 -15.38 -4.46
CA LYS A 30 9.07 -15.09 -5.68
C LYS A 30 9.67 -13.91 -6.47
N PRO A 31 10.89 -14.09 -7.03
CA PRO A 31 11.65 -13.01 -7.66
C PRO A 31 10.92 -12.38 -8.87
N GLU A 32 9.93 -13.07 -9.44
CA GLU A 32 9.09 -12.56 -10.53
C GLU A 32 8.32 -11.30 -10.13
N LEU A 33 8.05 -11.09 -8.83
CA LEU A 33 7.40 -9.87 -8.33
C LEU A 33 8.27 -8.61 -8.48
N LEU A 34 9.58 -8.78 -8.68
CA LEU A 34 10.55 -7.71 -8.84
C LEU A 34 11.04 -7.58 -10.28
N LYS A 35 10.73 -8.56 -11.14
CA LYS A 35 11.03 -8.53 -12.57
C LYS A 35 12.51 -8.27 -12.90
N GLN A 36 13.43 -8.70 -12.04
CA GLN A 36 14.86 -8.39 -12.14
C GLN A 36 15.54 -8.90 -13.42
N GLY A 37 14.89 -9.82 -14.16
CA GLY A 37 15.37 -10.30 -15.46
C GLY A 37 15.16 -9.32 -16.62
N ASP A 38 14.38 -8.25 -16.43
CA ASP A 38 14.14 -7.21 -17.45
C ASP A 38 14.36 -5.82 -16.84
N LEU A 39 15.28 -5.05 -17.44
CA LEU A 39 15.67 -3.73 -16.94
C LEU A 39 14.48 -2.75 -16.92
N LYS A 40 13.63 -2.77 -17.94
CA LYS A 40 12.51 -1.84 -18.07
C LYS A 40 11.40 -2.21 -17.08
N GLU A 41 11.03 -3.48 -17.02
CA GLU A 41 9.98 -3.95 -16.11
C GLU A 41 10.39 -3.78 -14.65
N SER A 42 11.62 -4.15 -14.28
CA SER A 42 12.13 -3.93 -12.91
C SER A 42 12.19 -2.45 -12.53
N THR A 43 12.64 -1.57 -13.45
CA THR A 43 12.61 -0.12 -13.23
C THR A 43 11.18 0.37 -12.98
N MET A 44 10.20 -0.12 -13.74
CA MET A 44 8.80 0.26 -13.50
C MET A 44 8.25 -0.26 -12.17
N VAL A 45 8.69 -1.44 -11.71
CA VAL A 45 8.36 -1.89 -10.35
C VAL A 45 8.92 -0.92 -9.31
N ASP A 46 10.19 -0.53 -9.42
CA ASP A 46 10.82 0.41 -8.49
C ASP A 46 10.12 1.79 -8.52
N VAL A 47 9.80 2.33 -9.69
CA VAL A 47 9.06 3.60 -9.82
C VAL A 47 7.75 3.56 -9.04
N TRP A 48 6.93 2.52 -9.23
CA TRP A 48 5.63 2.47 -8.57
C TRP A 48 5.70 2.08 -7.09
N MET A 49 6.77 1.43 -6.64
CA MET A 49 7.06 1.28 -5.22
C MET A 49 7.43 2.62 -4.56
N GLU A 50 8.17 3.47 -5.25
CA GLU A 50 8.50 4.81 -4.73
C GLU A 50 7.29 5.76 -4.80
N VAL A 51 6.45 5.67 -5.84
CA VAL A 51 5.17 6.41 -5.89
C VAL A 51 4.26 6.00 -4.72
N GLU A 52 4.19 4.70 -4.42
CA GLU A 52 3.45 4.20 -3.25
C GLU A 52 3.93 4.87 -1.96
N ALA A 53 5.24 4.80 -1.67
CA ALA A 53 5.81 5.36 -0.45
C ALA A 53 5.62 6.88 -0.34
N ASN A 54 5.94 7.60 -1.42
CA ASN A 54 6.12 9.05 -1.37
C ASN A 54 4.87 9.85 -1.77
N GLN A 55 3.89 9.22 -2.42
CA GLN A 55 2.65 9.87 -2.84
C GLN A 55 1.44 9.24 -2.18
N TYR A 56 1.27 7.92 -2.31
CA TYR A 56 0.08 7.23 -1.83
C TYR A 56 0.04 7.15 -0.30
N THR A 57 1.03 6.51 0.31
CA THR A 57 1.15 6.38 1.77
C THR A 57 1.34 7.75 2.42
N SER A 58 2.13 8.65 1.82
CA SER A 58 2.30 10.00 2.36
C SER A 58 0.99 10.79 2.45
N ALA A 59 0.03 10.56 1.56
CA ALA A 59 -1.30 11.15 1.65
C ALA A 59 -2.24 10.37 2.59
N MET A 60 -2.09 9.04 2.69
CA MET A 60 -2.93 8.20 3.55
C MET A 60 -2.57 8.25 5.03
N ASP A 61 -1.29 8.25 5.38
CA ASP A 61 -0.82 8.13 6.77
C ASP A 61 -1.42 9.19 7.69
N PRO A 62 -1.51 10.48 7.33
CA PRO A 62 -2.18 11.47 8.17
C PRO A 62 -3.67 11.18 8.38
N ILE A 63 -4.37 10.67 7.35
CA ILE A 63 -5.80 10.30 7.45
C ILE A 63 -5.93 9.15 8.44
N LEU A 64 -5.12 8.09 8.29
CA LEU A 64 -5.17 6.91 9.15
C LEU A 64 -4.76 7.23 10.59
N PHE A 65 -3.78 8.10 10.77
CA PHE A 65 -3.40 8.58 12.10
C PHE A 65 -4.58 9.27 12.79
N GLU A 66 -5.22 10.23 12.11
CA GLU A 66 -6.33 11.00 12.68
C GLU A 66 -7.59 10.14 12.91
N CYS A 67 -7.90 9.20 12.01
CA CYS A 67 -9.11 8.39 12.09
C CYS A 67 -8.98 7.15 12.98
N LEU A 68 -7.78 6.56 13.09
CA LEU A 68 -7.58 5.30 13.80
C LEU A 68 -6.70 5.49 15.03
N ILE A 69 -5.51 6.05 14.86
CA ILE A 69 -4.50 6.10 15.93
C ILE A 69 -4.85 7.13 16.99
N ARG A 70 -5.21 8.36 16.62
CA ARG A 70 -5.52 9.43 17.57
C ARG A 70 -6.68 9.08 18.51
N PRO A 71 -7.81 8.51 18.03
CA PRO A 71 -8.86 8.00 18.92
C PRO A 71 -8.38 6.89 19.87
N MET A 72 -7.55 5.96 19.39
CA MET A 72 -6.97 4.90 20.24
C MET A 72 -6.07 5.47 21.34
N LEU A 73 -5.45 6.62 21.13
CA LEU A 73 -4.66 7.35 22.14
C LEU A 73 -5.50 8.27 23.04
N GLY A 74 -6.84 8.23 22.93
CA GLY A 74 -7.76 9.06 23.72
C GLY A 74 -7.94 10.49 23.20
N GLY A 75 -7.45 10.79 21.99
CA GLY A 75 -7.66 12.07 21.32
C GLY A 75 -8.89 12.10 20.43
N THR A 76 -9.21 13.27 19.88
CA THR A 76 -10.29 13.46 18.90
C THR A 76 -9.71 13.78 17.53
N THR A 77 -10.24 13.15 16.48
CA THR A 77 -9.86 13.36 15.08
C THR A 77 -9.87 14.84 14.69
N ASP A 78 -8.78 15.34 14.11
CA ASP A 78 -8.74 16.63 13.45
C ASP A 78 -9.31 16.50 12.03
N GLN A 79 -10.57 16.89 11.88
CA GLN A 79 -11.28 16.80 10.62
C GLN A 79 -10.65 17.64 9.50
N LYS A 80 -10.01 18.77 9.82
CA LYS A 80 -9.34 19.60 8.80
C LYS A 80 -8.10 18.92 8.25
N ALA A 81 -7.34 18.24 9.12
CA ALA A 81 -6.19 17.45 8.71
C ALA A 81 -6.62 16.27 7.81
N VAL A 82 -7.73 15.61 8.14
CA VAL A 82 -8.32 14.54 7.32
C VAL A 82 -8.72 15.07 5.94
N GLU A 83 -9.53 16.13 5.88
CA GLU A 83 -10.01 16.72 4.62
C GLU A 83 -8.86 17.19 3.73
N GLY A 84 -7.86 17.88 4.31
CA GLY A 84 -6.70 18.35 3.57
C GLY A 84 -5.88 17.22 2.93
N ASN A 85 -5.77 16.07 3.59
CA ASN A 85 -5.06 14.91 3.03
C ASN A 85 -5.94 14.05 2.12
N LEU A 86 -7.26 14.05 2.28
CA LEU A 86 -8.19 13.47 1.31
C LEU A 86 -8.09 14.17 -0.05
N GLU A 87 -7.96 15.50 -0.09
CA GLU A 87 -7.75 16.22 -1.34
C GLU A 87 -6.41 15.87 -2.01
N LYS A 88 -5.36 15.63 -1.22
CA LYS A 88 -4.09 15.12 -1.76
C LYS A 88 -4.25 13.71 -2.31
N LEU A 89 -4.92 12.83 -1.56
CA LEU A 89 -5.18 11.46 -1.97
C LEU A 89 -5.99 11.42 -3.28
N LYS A 90 -7.02 12.24 -3.44
CA LYS A 90 -7.79 12.35 -4.69
C LYS A 90 -6.89 12.65 -5.90
N LYS A 91 -5.98 13.62 -5.78
CA LYS A 91 -5.01 13.94 -6.85
C LYS A 91 -4.08 12.78 -7.17
N VAL A 92 -3.66 12.02 -6.17
CA VAL A 92 -2.87 10.79 -6.37
C VAL A 92 -3.72 9.73 -7.09
N LEU A 93 -4.97 9.54 -6.67
CA LEU A 93 -5.89 8.57 -7.27
C LEU A 93 -6.23 8.89 -8.72
N GLU A 94 -6.29 10.17 -9.12
CA GLU A 94 -6.43 10.58 -10.52
C GLU A 94 -5.27 10.05 -11.39
N VAL A 95 -4.03 10.12 -10.89
CA VAL A 95 -2.85 9.57 -11.59
C VAL A 95 -2.92 8.04 -11.66
N TYR A 96 -3.36 7.39 -10.58
CA TYR A 96 -3.53 5.95 -10.54
C TYR A 96 -4.62 5.47 -11.50
N GLU A 97 -5.74 6.18 -11.58
CA GLU A 97 -6.83 5.89 -12.51
C GLU A 97 -6.35 6.00 -13.97
N ALA A 98 -5.63 7.07 -14.31
CA ALA A 98 -5.05 7.25 -15.63
C ALA A 98 -4.03 6.17 -15.97
N ARG A 99 -3.26 5.68 -14.98
CA ARG A 99 -2.33 4.56 -15.15
C ARG A 99 -3.09 3.25 -15.41
N LEU A 100 -4.08 2.94 -14.58
CA LEU A 100 -4.81 1.67 -14.61
C LEU A 100 -5.83 1.59 -15.74
N THR A 101 -6.16 2.71 -16.37
CA THR A 101 -6.86 2.73 -17.67
C THR A 101 -5.97 2.15 -18.79
N LYS A 102 -4.65 2.29 -18.69
CA LYS A 102 -3.68 1.91 -19.74
C LYS A 102 -2.99 0.58 -19.47
N CYS A 103 -2.81 0.22 -18.20
CA CYS A 103 -2.11 -0.99 -17.78
C CYS A 103 -2.95 -1.75 -16.77
N LYS A 104 -2.87 -3.08 -16.79
CA LYS A 104 -3.64 -3.91 -15.86
C LYS A 104 -3.21 -3.75 -14.39
N TYR A 105 -1.93 -3.47 -14.15
CA TYR A 105 -1.32 -3.25 -12.83
C TYR A 105 -0.42 -2.01 -12.87
N LEU A 106 0.09 -1.60 -11.71
CA LEU A 106 0.86 -0.36 -11.60
C LEU A 106 2.15 -0.41 -12.41
N ALA A 107 2.91 -1.49 -12.32
CA ALA A 107 4.18 -1.63 -13.05
C ALA A 107 4.02 -2.02 -14.53
N GLY A 108 2.83 -2.44 -14.97
CA GLY A 108 2.57 -2.94 -16.34
C GLY A 108 1.43 -3.95 -16.35
N ASP A 109 1.52 -4.98 -17.17
CA ASP A 109 0.47 -6.01 -17.29
C ASP A 109 0.71 -7.27 -16.44
N PHE A 110 1.60 -7.15 -15.45
CA PHE A 110 1.92 -8.18 -14.47
C PHE A 110 1.76 -7.63 -13.05
N ILE A 111 1.36 -8.50 -12.12
CA ILE A 111 1.36 -8.14 -10.71
C ILE A 111 2.80 -8.05 -10.19
N SER A 112 3.07 -7.05 -9.38
CA SER A 112 4.41 -6.78 -8.85
C SER A 112 4.39 -6.47 -7.36
N LEU A 113 5.58 -6.32 -6.78
CA LEU A 113 5.69 -5.84 -5.42
C LEU A 113 5.13 -4.42 -5.24
N ALA A 114 5.14 -3.60 -6.31
CA ALA A 114 4.50 -2.29 -6.28
C ALA A 114 3.02 -2.41 -5.91
N ASP A 115 2.26 -3.33 -6.53
CA ASP A 115 0.84 -3.51 -6.21
C ASP A 115 0.63 -4.04 -4.78
N LEU A 116 1.44 -5.01 -4.36
CA LEU A 116 1.28 -5.66 -3.06
C LEU A 116 1.60 -4.72 -1.88
N ASN A 117 2.52 -3.77 -2.06
CA ASN A 117 2.84 -2.78 -1.02
C ASN A 117 1.66 -1.89 -0.65
N HIS A 118 0.71 -1.66 -1.56
CA HIS A 118 -0.48 -0.83 -1.29
C HIS A 118 -1.47 -1.52 -0.35
N VAL A 119 -1.41 -2.84 -0.21
CA VAL A 119 -2.47 -3.62 0.45
C VAL A 119 -2.68 -3.23 1.90
N SER A 120 -1.61 -3.11 2.69
CA SER A 120 -1.72 -2.85 4.14
C SER A 120 -2.38 -1.52 4.44
N VAL A 121 -1.89 -0.43 3.84
CA VAL A 121 -2.42 0.92 4.06
C VAL A 121 -3.84 1.06 3.49
N THR A 122 -4.13 0.40 2.36
CA THR A 122 -5.47 0.41 1.77
C THR A 122 -6.47 -0.34 2.65
N LEU A 123 -6.11 -1.50 3.22
CA LEU A 123 -6.96 -2.21 4.18
C LEU A 123 -7.31 -1.32 5.38
N CYS A 124 -6.35 -0.54 5.91
CA CYS A 124 -6.62 0.41 6.97
C CYS A 124 -7.59 1.51 6.54
N LEU A 125 -7.49 2.05 5.31
CA LEU A 125 -8.46 3.01 4.81
C LEU A 125 -9.87 2.41 4.75
N PHE A 126 -10.00 1.14 4.36
CA PHE A 126 -11.28 0.42 4.35
C PHE A 126 -11.87 0.19 5.75
N ALA A 127 -11.10 0.38 6.82
CA ALA A 127 -11.60 0.41 8.20
C ALA A 127 -12.10 1.80 8.63
N THR A 128 -12.05 2.81 7.75
CA THR A 128 -12.51 4.18 8.00
C THR A 128 -13.73 4.51 7.12
N PRO A 129 -14.52 5.56 7.43
CA PRO A 129 -15.61 6.01 6.54
C PRO A 129 -15.11 6.60 5.21
N HIS A 130 -13.79 6.76 5.03
CA HIS A 130 -13.19 7.40 3.85
C HIS A 130 -12.82 6.44 2.73
N ALA A 131 -13.11 5.14 2.88
CA ALA A 131 -12.90 4.13 1.84
C ALA A 131 -13.61 4.48 0.51
N SER A 132 -14.74 5.19 0.60
CA SER A 132 -15.52 5.66 -0.55
C SER A 132 -14.76 6.63 -1.46
N ALA A 133 -13.61 7.17 -1.03
CA ALA A 133 -12.74 7.96 -1.89
C ALA A 133 -12.30 7.19 -3.15
N LEU A 134 -12.21 5.86 -3.09
CA LEU A 134 -11.86 5.02 -4.24
C LEU A 134 -13.04 4.83 -5.22
N ASP A 135 -14.28 5.08 -4.81
CA ASP A 135 -15.47 4.78 -5.62
C ASP A 135 -15.59 5.65 -6.88
N ALA A 136 -14.96 6.83 -6.87
CA ALA A 136 -14.89 7.73 -8.02
C ALA A 136 -13.93 7.25 -9.13
N TYR A 137 -13.11 6.23 -8.86
CA TYR A 137 -12.02 5.79 -9.73
C TYR A 137 -12.22 4.31 -10.12
N PRO A 138 -12.98 4.02 -11.21
CA PRO A 138 -13.41 2.67 -11.52
C PRO A 138 -12.25 1.68 -11.79
N HIS A 139 -11.17 2.11 -12.45
CA HIS A 139 -10.02 1.22 -12.69
C HIS A 139 -9.22 0.97 -11.41
N VAL A 140 -9.05 1.98 -10.55
CA VAL A 140 -8.48 1.79 -9.20
C VAL A 140 -9.34 0.82 -8.40
N LYS A 141 -10.66 0.99 -8.39
CA LYS A 141 -11.58 0.11 -7.66
C LYS A 141 -11.51 -1.33 -8.16
N ALA A 142 -11.48 -1.53 -9.48
CA ALA A 142 -11.33 -2.86 -10.09
C ALA A 142 -9.97 -3.50 -9.77
N TRP A 143 -8.88 -2.73 -9.83
CA TRP A 143 -7.55 -3.16 -9.42
C TRP A 143 -7.53 -3.61 -7.95
N TRP A 144 -8.12 -2.80 -7.06
CA TRP A 144 -8.22 -3.14 -5.65
C TRP A 144 -9.03 -4.42 -5.41
N ALA A 145 -10.17 -4.57 -6.08
CA ALA A 145 -10.98 -5.80 -6.00
C ALA A 145 -10.17 -7.03 -6.45
N GLY A 146 -9.36 -6.89 -7.51
CA GLY A 146 -8.46 -7.92 -7.98
C GLY A 146 -7.38 -8.30 -6.95
N LEU A 147 -6.86 -7.33 -6.19
CA LEU A 147 -5.94 -7.59 -5.07
C LEU A 147 -6.65 -8.29 -3.92
N MET A 148 -7.84 -7.84 -3.53
CA MET A 148 -8.65 -8.43 -2.46
C MET A 148 -9.09 -9.87 -2.73
N ALA A 149 -9.22 -10.26 -4.00
CA ALA A 149 -9.52 -11.64 -4.38
C ALA A 149 -8.36 -12.62 -4.13
N ARG A 150 -7.14 -12.11 -3.85
CA ARG A 150 -5.96 -12.97 -3.67
C ARG A 150 -5.97 -13.60 -2.27
N PRO A 151 -5.74 -14.93 -2.16
CA PRO A 151 -5.72 -15.60 -0.85
C PRO A 151 -4.72 -15.00 0.15
N SER A 152 -3.56 -14.52 -0.32
CA SER A 152 -2.57 -13.86 0.53
C SER A 152 -3.09 -12.55 1.12
N VAL A 153 -3.84 -11.77 0.35
CA VAL A 153 -4.44 -10.51 0.81
C VAL A 153 -5.58 -10.78 1.78
N GLN A 154 -6.42 -11.77 1.50
CA GLN A 154 -7.48 -12.19 2.40
C GLN A 154 -6.94 -12.66 3.76
N LYS A 155 -5.83 -13.40 3.76
CA LYS A 155 -5.13 -13.80 4.99
C LYS A 155 -4.68 -12.59 5.79
N VAL A 156 -4.05 -11.60 5.16
CA VAL A 156 -3.61 -10.36 5.83
C VAL A 156 -4.81 -9.56 6.33
N ALA A 157 -5.87 -9.41 5.53
CA ALA A 157 -7.10 -8.75 5.93
C ALA A 157 -7.74 -9.40 7.16
N ALA A 158 -7.71 -10.74 7.26
CA ALA A 158 -8.18 -11.46 8.44
C ALA A 158 -7.28 -11.21 9.68
N LEU A 159 -5.95 -11.12 9.49
CA LEU A 159 -5.00 -10.82 10.57
C LEU A 159 -5.10 -9.40 11.10
N MET A 160 -5.50 -8.44 10.25
CA MET A 160 -5.63 -7.02 10.61
C MET A 160 -6.98 -6.67 11.23
N LYS A 161 -7.96 -7.58 11.24
CA LYS A 161 -9.20 -7.36 11.98
C LYS A 161 -8.87 -7.25 13.47
N PRO A 162 -9.45 -6.28 14.19
CA PRO A 162 -9.30 -6.20 15.64
C PRO A 162 -9.64 -7.54 16.28
N SER A 163 -8.82 -8.00 17.22
CA SER A 163 -9.16 -9.11 18.08
C SER A 163 -10.44 -8.74 18.82
N ALA A 164 -11.46 -9.60 18.73
CA ALA A 164 -12.72 -9.42 19.47
C ALA A 164 -12.49 -9.44 20.98
#